data_AF-A0A9E1W5Q2-F1
#
_entry.id   AF-A0A9E1W5Q2-F1
#
_cell.length_a   1.000
_cell.length_b   1.000
_cell.length_c   1.000
_cell.angle_alpha   90.00
_cell.angle_beta   90.00
_cell.angle_gamma   90.00
#
_symmetry.space_group_name_H-M   'P 1'
#
loop_
_entity.id
_entity.type
_entity.pdbx_description
1 polymer ?
#
loop_
_entity_poly.entity_id
_entity_poly.type
_entity_poly.pdbx_seq_one_letter_code
_entity_poly.pdbx_strand_id
1 'polypeptide(L)'
;MSDKTSEPTEGSSSSPLPVALPSSSADWRELVAVILISVTTILTAWTAFQASKWGGAMSINFSQASAARIDATRFESDANRQASVQVALFTQWLNAQTSDNDELAVFLRDSFPEPLATATSDWLDERAADSQAAPQTPFDMPSYVLDNAVRAAAEQEKAEQLSVQALASNRNSDNYTVLTILFATVLFFAAVSNRVKKALSSWTLIGVALVVFVGSATVLASLPKLF
;
A
#
# COMPACT_ATOMS: atom_id res chain seq x y z
N MET A 1 94.58 5.78 18.34
CA MET A 1 93.49 5.09 19.03
C MET A 1 92.28 6.01 18.98
N SER A 2 91.45 5.89 17.95
CA SER A 2 90.10 6.47 17.90
C SER A 2 89.28 5.61 16.96
N ASP A 3 88.15 5.22 17.51
CA ASP A 3 87.35 4.05 17.23
C ASP A 3 86.47 4.23 15.99
N LYS A 4 86.27 3.14 15.25
CA LYS A 4 85.48 3.08 14.03
C LYS A 4 84.13 2.52 14.43
N THR A 5 83.15 3.40 14.63
CA THR A 5 81.78 3.03 14.98
C THR A 5 81.15 2.22 13.83
N SER A 6 81.02 0.91 14.04
CA SER A 6 80.28 -0.01 13.17
C SER A 6 78.79 0.03 13.51
N GLU A 7 77.95 0.38 12.54
CA GLU A 7 76.50 0.22 12.58
C GLU A 7 76.12 -1.27 12.68
N PRO A 8 75.14 -1.66 13.52
CA PRO A 8 74.49 -2.95 13.38
C PRO A 8 73.30 -2.85 12.43
N THR A 9 73.30 -3.74 11.43
CA THR A 9 72.23 -4.01 10.47
C THR A 9 70.91 -4.40 11.17
N GLU A 10 69.85 -3.62 10.98
CA GLU A 10 68.48 -4.00 11.35
C GLU A 10 67.99 -5.15 10.46
N GLY A 11 68.00 -6.37 11.00
CA GLY A 11 67.28 -7.50 10.44
C GLY A 11 65.77 -7.30 10.60
N SER A 12 65.10 -6.86 9.55
CA SER A 12 63.63 -6.81 9.47
C SER A 12 63.06 -8.22 9.57
N SER A 13 62.70 -8.62 10.79
CA SER A 13 61.98 -9.87 11.05
C SER A 13 60.50 -9.62 10.81
N SER A 14 60.05 -9.81 9.56
CA SER A 14 58.63 -9.84 9.22
C SER A 14 58.03 -11.16 9.72
N SER A 15 57.57 -11.16 10.96
CA SER A 15 56.74 -12.24 11.49
C SER A 15 55.45 -12.31 10.65
N PRO A 16 55.14 -13.45 10.00
CA PRO A 16 53.86 -13.60 9.31
C PRO A 16 52.74 -13.54 10.35
N LEU A 17 51.69 -12.77 10.07
CA LEU A 17 50.49 -12.72 10.89
C LEU A 17 49.96 -14.16 11.08
N PRO A 18 49.86 -14.69 12.31
CA PRO A 18 49.29 -16.00 12.51
C PRO A 18 47.79 -15.89 12.26
N VAL A 19 47.33 -16.35 11.10
CA VAL A 19 45.92 -16.73 10.92
C VAL A 19 45.76 -18.06 11.66
N ALA A 20 45.66 -17.98 12.99
CA ALA A 20 45.42 -19.14 13.84
C ALA A 20 44.01 -19.66 13.56
N LEU A 21 43.91 -20.85 12.96
CA LEU A 21 42.63 -21.55 12.86
C LEU A 21 42.11 -21.85 14.27
N PRO A 22 40.81 -21.70 14.54
CA PRO A 22 40.27 -21.91 15.87
C PRO A 22 40.54 -23.35 16.35
N SER A 23 41.09 -23.50 17.56
CA SER A 23 41.72 -24.74 18.04
C SER A 23 40.88 -25.46 19.11
N SER A 24 39.88 -24.76 19.67
CA SER A 24 38.97 -25.29 20.67
C SER A 24 37.50 -25.18 20.23
N SER A 25 36.62 -26.01 20.81
CA SER A 25 35.17 -25.87 20.61
C SER A 25 34.64 -24.53 21.12
N ALA A 26 35.39 -23.78 21.94
CA ALA A 26 35.01 -22.44 22.36
C ALA A 26 35.27 -21.42 21.25
N ASP A 27 36.43 -21.49 20.61
CA ASP A 27 36.84 -20.57 19.53
C ASP A 27 35.90 -20.73 18.31
N TRP A 28 35.49 -21.96 18.00
CA TRP A 28 34.55 -22.22 16.90
C TRP A 28 33.13 -21.68 17.19
N ARG A 29 32.68 -21.74 18.45
CA ARG A 29 31.40 -21.14 18.86
C ARG A 29 31.42 -19.62 18.74
N GLU A 30 32.51 -19.00 19.17
CA GLU A 30 32.68 -17.55 19.09
C GLU A 30 32.65 -17.09 17.63
N LEU A 31 33.38 -17.76 16.75
CA LEU A 31 33.36 -17.48 15.31
C LEU A 31 31.95 -17.59 14.73
N VAL A 32 31.23 -18.69 15.02
CA VAL A 32 29.86 -18.89 14.53
C VAL A 32 28.91 -17.82 15.06
N ALA A 33 29.00 -17.49 16.35
CA ALA A 33 28.16 -16.47 16.96
C ALA A 33 28.43 -15.09 16.35
N VAL A 34 29.69 -14.72 16.12
CA VAL A 34 30.08 -13.45 15.48
C VAL A 34 29.54 -13.38 14.06
N ILE A 35 29.75 -14.42 13.24
CA ILE A 35 29.23 -14.47 11.86
C ILE A 35 27.70 -14.34 11.87
N LEU A 36 27.02 -15.10 12.73
CA LEU A 36 25.57 -15.06 12.85
C LEU A 36 25.08 -13.66 13.23
N ILE A 37 25.71 -13.01 14.22
CA ILE A 37 25.36 -11.64 14.63
C ILE A 37 25.58 -10.64 13.48
N SER A 38 26.72 -10.71 12.80
CA SER A 38 27.05 -9.78 11.70
C SER A 38 26.05 -9.89 10.55
N VAL A 39 25.77 -11.10 10.07
CA VAL A 39 24.81 -11.33 8.98
C VAL A 39 23.40 -10.93 9.41
N THR A 40 22.99 -11.35 10.61
CA THR A 40 21.65 -11.02 11.14
C THR A 40 21.46 -9.52 11.26
N THR A 41 22.49 -8.77 11.69
CA THR A 41 22.41 -7.30 11.82
C THR A 41 22.11 -6.62 10.46
N ILE A 42 22.78 -7.07 9.39
CA ILE A 42 22.54 -6.55 8.04
C ILE A 42 21.11 -6.88 7.58
N LEU A 43 20.66 -8.11 7.82
CA LEU A 43 19.30 -8.52 7.47
C LEU A 43 18.25 -7.75 8.26
N THR A 44 18.44 -7.51 9.57
CA THR A 44 17.56 -6.67 10.40
C THR A 44 17.44 -5.26 9.84
N ALA A 45 18.57 -4.65 9.47
CA ALA A 45 18.56 -3.31 8.88
C ALA A 45 17.83 -3.30 7.53
N TRP A 46 18.03 -4.34 6.70
CA TRP A 46 17.35 -4.49 5.43
C TRP A 46 15.83 -4.67 5.59
N THR A 47 15.38 -5.49 6.54
CA THR A 47 13.94 -5.68 6.79
C THR A 47 13.28 -4.43 7.33
N ALA A 48 13.95 -3.70 8.23
CA ALA A 48 13.44 -2.41 8.72
C ALA A 48 13.30 -1.38 7.59
N PHE A 49 14.29 -1.32 6.69
CA PHE A 49 14.25 -0.45 5.51
C PHE A 49 13.08 -0.81 4.57
N GLN A 50 12.91 -2.10 4.27
CA GLN A 50 11.80 -2.56 3.42
C GLN A 50 10.44 -2.32 4.07
N ALA A 51 10.29 -2.54 5.38
CA ALA A 51 9.08 -2.20 6.12
C ALA A 51 8.72 -0.72 5.93
N SER A 52 9.69 0.19 6.12
CA SER A 52 9.48 1.62 5.91
C SER A 52 9.07 1.96 4.48
N LYS A 53 9.70 1.35 3.47
CA LYS A 53 9.32 1.57 2.05
C LYS A 53 7.89 1.14 1.75
N TRP A 54 7.51 -0.07 2.16
CA TRP A 54 6.16 -0.59 1.97
C TRP A 54 5.12 0.22 2.76
N GLY A 55 5.46 0.68 3.98
CA GLY A 55 4.62 1.59 4.76
C GLY A 55 4.45 2.96 4.08
N GLY A 56 5.49 3.48 3.43
CA GLY A 56 5.40 4.68 2.60
C GLY A 56 4.45 4.50 1.40
N ALA A 57 4.60 3.40 0.66
CA ALA A 57 3.71 3.07 -0.47
C ALA A 57 2.25 2.90 -0.03
N MET A 58 2.01 2.24 1.10
CA MET A 58 0.70 2.13 1.74
C MET A 58 0.11 3.53 2.02
N SER A 59 0.87 4.39 2.68
CA SER A 59 0.42 5.74 3.07
C SER A 59 0.06 6.59 1.84
N ILE A 60 0.89 6.55 0.80
CA ILE A 60 0.63 7.24 -0.47
C ILE A 60 -0.66 6.74 -1.10
N ASN A 61 -0.86 5.42 -1.20
CA ASN A 61 -2.06 4.85 -1.82
C ASN A 61 -3.33 5.16 -1.00
N PHE A 62 -3.28 5.09 0.33
CA PHE A 62 -4.42 5.51 1.17
C PHE A 62 -4.72 7.00 1.06
N SER A 63 -3.69 7.85 0.97
CA SER A 63 -3.88 9.28 0.75
C SER A 63 -4.57 9.56 -0.58
N GLN A 64 -4.13 8.91 -1.67
CA GLN A 64 -4.76 9.03 -2.98
C GLN A 64 -6.18 8.45 -2.99
N ALA A 65 -6.42 7.32 -2.32
CA ALA A 65 -7.76 6.75 -2.18
C ALA A 65 -8.71 7.71 -1.45
N SER A 66 -8.21 8.40 -0.42
CA SER A 66 -8.98 9.39 0.32
C SER A 66 -9.30 10.62 -0.54
N ALA A 67 -8.34 11.10 -1.34
CA ALA A 67 -8.56 12.18 -2.29
C ALA A 67 -9.63 11.81 -3.33
N ALA A 68 -9.53 10.61 -3.92
CA ALA A 68 -10.52 10.10 -4.88
C ALA A 68 -11.92 9.97 -4.26
N ARG A 69 -12.05 9.54 -2.99
CA ARG A 69 -13.35 9.53 -2.28
C ARG A 69 -13.93 10.94 -2.12
N ILE A 70 -13.09 11.93 -1.82
CA ILE A 70 -13.55 13.33 -1.71
C ILE A 70 -14.06 13.82 -3.06
N ASP A 71 -13.34 13.54 -4.14
CA ASP A 71 -13.77 13.90 -5.50
C ASP A 71 -15.06 13.18 -5.90
N ALA A 72 -15.20 11.90 -5.56
CA ALA A 72 -16.42 11.12 -5.79
C ALA A 72 -17.63 11.76 -5.08
N THR A 73 -17.51 12.07 -3.78
CA THR A 73 -18.58 12.74 -3.01
C THR A 73 -18.91 14.13 -3.57
N ARG A 74 -17.91 14.87 -4.06
CA ARG A 74 -18.13 16.17 -4.69
C ARG A 74 -18.96 16.03 -5.96
N PHE A 75 -18.59 15.13 -6.86
CA PHE A 75 -19.33 14.89 -8.10
C PHE A 75 -20.72 14.33 -7.83
N GLU A 76 -20.88 13.42 -6.87
CA GLU A 76 -22.19 12.90 -6.46
C GLU A 76 -23.10 14.03 -5.93
N SER A 77 -22.55 14.95 -5.12
CA SER A 77 -23.29 16.11 -4.63
C SER A 77 -23.72 17.04 -5.77
N ASP A 78 -22.87 17.23 -6.78
CA ASP A 78 -23.20 18.03 -7.95
C ASP A 78 -24.27 17.37 -8.83
N ALA A 79 -24.18 16.04 -9.01
CA ALA A 79 -25.20 15.25 -9.72
C ALA A 79 -26.54 15.30 -9.00
N ASN A 80 -26.57 15.10 -7.68
CA ASN A 80 -27.80 15.15 -6.88
C ASN A 80 -28.46 16.54 -6.91
N ARG A 81 -27.65 17.61 -6.91
CA ARG A 81 -28.16 18.98 -7.08
C ARG A 81 -28.77 19.17 -8.46
N GLN A 82 -28.10 18.72 -9.51
CA GLN A 82 -28.58 18.79 -10.88
C GLN A 82 -29.89 18.00 -11.04
N ALA A 83 -29.94 16.76 -10.56
CA ALA A 83 -31.14 15.93 -10.56
C ALA A 83 -32.31 16.60 -9.83
N SER A 84 -32.08 17.17 -8.64
CA SER A 84 -33.12 17.87 -7.89
C SER A 84 -33.70 19.07 -8.65
N VAL A 85 -32.85 19.86 -9.32
CA VAL A 85 -33.30 20.99 -10.16
C VAL A 85 -34.12 20.47 -11.35
N GLN A 86 -33.67 19.40 -12.00
CA GLN A 86 -34.36 18.82 -13.15
C GLN A 86 -35.70 18.17 -12.78
N VAL A 87 -35.79 17.49 -11.63
CA VAL A 87 -37.06 17.00 -11.07
C VAL A 87 -38.03 18.14 -10.79
N ALA A 88 -37.54 19.26 -10.25
CA ALA A 88 -38.37 20.44 -10.02
C ALA A 88 -38.90 21.07 -11.32
N LEU A 89 -38.06 21.18 -12.36
CA LEU A 89 -38.46 21.67 -13.69
C LEU A 89 -39.48 20.74 -14.34
N PHE A 90 -39.25 19.43 -14.31
CA PHE A 90 -40.19 18.43 -14.82
C PHE A 90 -41.54 18.50 -14.13
N THR A 91 -41.55 18.62 -12.80
CA THR A 91 -42.79 18.72 -12.02
C THR A 91 -43.55 20.02 -12.34
N GLN A 92 -42.85 21.14 -12.52
CA GLN A 92 -43.48 22.40 -12.93
C GLN A 92 -44.11 22.30 -14.33
N TRP A 93 -43.40 21.69 -15.27
CA TRP A 93 -43.91 21.43 -16.62
C TRP A 93 -45.15 20.52 -16.60
N LEU A 94 -45.11 19.44 -15.82
CA LEU A 94 -46.23 18.52 -15.67
C LEU A 94 -47.46 19.23 -15.08
N ASN A 95 -47.26 20.08 -14.07
CA ASN A 95 -48.34 20.87 -13.48
C ASN A 95 -48.95 21.85 -14.50
N ALA A 96 -48.13 22.50 -15.32
CA ALA A 96 -48.59 23.40 -16.38
C ALA A 96 -49.43 22.65 -17.43
N GLN A 97 -48.98 21.46 -17.85
CA GLN A 97 -49.75 20.55 -18.72
C GLN A 97 -51.10 20.17 -18.11
N THR A 98 -51.15 19.80 -16.82
CA THR A 98 -52.41 19.41 -16.17
C THR A 98 -53.35 20.57 -15.85
N SER A 99 -52.85 21.80 -15.91
CA SER A 99 -53.63 23.02 -15.65
C SER A 99 -54.04 23.74 -16.95
N ASP A 100 -53.86 23.09 -18.11
CA ASP A 100 -54.15 23.63 -19.45
C ASP A 100 -53.47 24.98 -19.73
N ASN A 101 -52.26 25.20 -19.16
CA ASN A 101 -51.45 26.39 -19.41
C ASN A 101 -50.37 26.10 -20.45
N ASP A 102 -50.81 25.95 -21.70
CA ASP A 102 -49.97 25.52 -22.83
C ASP A 102 -48.77 26.45 -23.06
N GLU A 103 -48.95 27.76 -22.90
CA GLU A 103 -47.87 28.74 -23.08
C GLU A 103 -46.72 28.49 -22.09
N LEU A 104 -47.06 28.27 -20.81
CA LEU A 104 -46.08 27.95 -19.78
C LEU A 104 -45.46 26.56 -20.00
N ALA A 105 -46.25 25.57 -20.40
CA ALA A 105 -45.76 24.22 -20.67
C ALA A 105 -44.73 24.21 -21.81
N VAL A 106 -45.00 24.89 -22.92
CA VAL A 106 -44.05 25.04 -24.04
C VAL A 106 -42.78 25.75 -23.58
N PHE A 107 -42.93 26.88 -22.89
CA PHE A 107 -41.78 27.64 -22.38
C PHE A 107 -40.87 26.80 -21.46
N LEU A 108 -41.45 26.06 -20.51
CA LEU A 108 -40.69 25.19 -19.61
C LEU A 108 -40.02 24.06 -20.37
N ARG A 109 -40.73 23.43 -21.33
CA ARG A 109 -40.19 22.32 -22.12
C ARG A 109 -38.99 22.71 -22.96
N ASP A 110 -39.05 23.87 -23.61
CA ASP A 110 -37.96 24.44 -24.42
C ASP A 110 -36.76 24.85 -23.56
N SER A 111 -36.99 25.13 -22.27
CA SER A 111 -35.97 25.51 -21.30
C SER A 111 -35.31 24.32 -20.58
N PHE A 112 -35.71 23.08 -20.86
CA PHE A 112 -35.13 21.92 -20.20
C PHE A 112 -33.63 21.81 -20.52
N PRO A 113 -32.76 21.71 -19.50
CA PRO A 113 -31.35 21.44 -19.72
C PRO A 113 -31.14 19.97 -20.11
N GLU A 114 -30.02 19.64 -20.73
CA GLU A 114 -29.60 18.24 -20.88
C GLU A 114 -29.17 17.63 -19.53
N PRO A 115 -29.37 16.32 -19.31
CA PRO A 115 -30.01 15.34 -20.21
C PRO A 115 -31.55 15.32 -20.13
N LEU A 116 -32.17 16.15 -19.28
CA LEU A 116 -33.63 16.15 -19.08
C LEU A 116 -34.39 16.39 -20.38
N ALA A 117 -33.89 17.28 -21.23
CA ALA A 117 -34.54 17.61 -22.51
C ALA A 117 -34.68 16.38 -23.41
N THR A 118 -33.56 15.68 -23.68
CA THR A 118 -33.53 14.46 -24.48
C THR A 118 -34.32 13.33 -23.80
N ALA A 119 -34.07 13.07 -22.51
CA ALA A 119 -34.74 12.01 -21.78
C ALA A 119 -36.27 12.16 -21.75
N THR A 120 -36.77 13.39 -21.64
CA THR A 120 -38.21 13.66 -21.69
C THR A 120 -38.77 13.45 -23.11
N SER A 121 -38.01 13.74 -24.16
CA SER A 121 -38.45 13.51 -25.55
C SER A 121 -38.60 12.01 -25.79
N ASP A 122 -37.55 11.25 -25.49
CA ASP A 122 -37.53 9.80 -25.67
C ASP A 122 -38.64 9.12 -24.85
N TRP A 123 -38.84 9.58 -23.62
CA TRP A 123 -39.88 9.06 -22.74
C TRP A 123 -41.30 9.29 -23.29
N LEU A 124 -41.56 10.48 -23.87
CA LEU A 124 -42.86 10.78 -24.49
C LEU A 124 -43.09 9.92 -25.73
N ASP A 125 -42.06 9.72 -26.56
CA ASP A 125 -42.13 8.88 -27.76
C ASP A 125 -42.41 7.41 -27.39
N GLU A 126 -41.69 6.87 -26.40
CA GLU A 126 -41.90 5.50 -25.91
C GLU A 126 -43.29 5.32 -25.30
N ARG A 127 -43.74 6.30 -24.50
CA ARG A 127 -45.08 6.27 -23.89
C ARG A 127 -46.20 6.35 -24.93
N ALA A 128 -45.98 7.06 -26.04
CA ALA A 128 -46.94 7.12 -27.16
C ALA A 128 -47.00 5.80 -27.92
N ALA A 129 -45.89 5.07 -28.03
CA ALA A 129 -45.82 3.76 -28.67
C ALA A 129 -46.43 2.65 -27.80
N ASP A 130 -46.03 2.57 -26.52
CA ASP A 130 -46.55 1.62 -25.54
C ASP A 130 -46.50 2.18 -24.12
N SER A 131 -47.62 2.77 -23.70
CA SER A 131 -47.77 3.36 -22.36
C SER A 131 -47.64 2.37 -21.20
N GLN A 132 -47.82 1.06 -21.42
CA GLN A 132 -47.74 0.04 -20.38
C GLN A 132 -46.29 -0.41 -20.16
N ALA A 133 -45.50 -0.46 -21.24
CA ALA A 133 -44.09 -0.85 -21.21
C ALA A 133 -43.14 0.31 -20.88
N ALA A 134 -43.53 1.56 -21.19
CA ALA A 134 -42.68 2.73 -20.98
C ALA A 134 -42.32 2.94 -19.49
N PRO A 135 -41.11 3.47 -19.20
CA PRO A 135 -40.71 3.83 -17.84
C PRO A 135 -41.70 4.81 -17.18
N GLN A 136 -41.73 4.84 -15.85
CA GLN A 136 -42.67 5.68 -15.11
C GLN A 136 -42.34 7.17 -15.27
N THR A 137 -41.05 7.51 -15.33
CA THR A 137 -40.58 8.89 -15.45
C THR A 137 -39.42 8.98 -16.46
N PRO A 138 -39.15 10.16 -17.03
CA PRO A 138 -37.97 10.34 -17.88
C PRO A 138 -36.64 10.14 -17.14
N PHE A 139 -36.64 10.20 -15.81
CA PHE A 139 -35.43 9.98 -14.99
C PHE A 139 -34.99 8.51 -14.95
N ASP A 140 -35.89 7.59 -15.33
CA ASP A 140 -35.63 6.16 -15.44
C ASP A 140 -35.15 5.76 -16.86
N MET A 141 -35.11 6.72 -17.79
CA MET A 141 -34.69 6.46 -19.17
C MET A 141 -33.19 6.20 -19.27
N PRO A 142 -32.74 5.31 -20.17
CA PRO A 142 -31.31 5.13 -20.45
C PRO A 142 -30.61 6.40 -20.97
N SER A 143 -31.35 7.33 -21.57
CA SER A 143 -30.82 8.63 -22.02
C SER A 143 -30.65 9.64 -20.89
N TYR A 144 -31.19 9.39 -19.69
CA TYR A 144 -30.99 10.24 -18.53
C TYR A 144 -29.69 9.89 -17.79
N VAL A 145 -28.57 10.39 -18.29
CA VAL A 145 -27.24 10.18 -17.68
C VAL A 145 -26.63 11.50 -17.27
N LEU A 146 -26.33 11.65 -15.97
CA LEU A 146 -25.62 12.82 -15.45
C LEU A 146 -24.12 12.59 -15.48
N ASP A 147 -23.38 13.45 -16.19
CA ASP A 147 -21.92 13.37 -16.29
C ASP A 147 -21.23 13.30 -14.91
N ASN A 148 -21.72 14.09 -13.96
CA ASN A 148 -21.17 14.09 -12.60
C ASN A 148 -21.46 12.77 -11.86
N ALA A 149 -22.57 12.07 -12.12
CA ALA A 149 -22.82 10.75 -11.54
C ALA A 149 -21.82 9.71 -12.08
N VAL A 150 -21.53 9.77 -13.39
CA VAL A 150 -20.52 8.91 -14.03
C VAL A 150 -19.12 9.17 -13.46
N ARG A 151 -18.75 10.45 -13.31
CA ARG A 151 -17.46 10.85 -12.73
C ARG A 151 -17.34 10.44 -11.26
N ALA A 152 -18.42 10.54 -10.49
CA ALA A 152 -18.45 10.08 -9.11
C ALA A 152 -18.17 8.57 -9.02
N ALA A 153 -18.83 7.77 -9.86
CA ALA A 153 -18.61 6.33 -9.92
C ALA A 153 -17.16 5.98 -10.31
N ALA A 154 -16.57 6.68 -11.28
CA ALA A 154 -15.20 6.46 -11.71
C ALA A 154 -14.17 6.77 -10.60
N GLU A 155 -14.34 7.88 -9.88
CA GLU A 155 -13.46 8.22 -8.75
C GLU A 155 -13.65 7.26 -7.57
N GLN A 156 -14.88 6.78 -7.34
CA GLN A 156 -15.14 5.75 -6.34
C GLN A 156 -14.44 4.43 -6.66
N GLU A 157 -14.47 3.99 -7.92
CA GLU A 157 -13.74 2.79 -8.36
C GLU A 157 -12.23 2.95 -8.18
N LYS A 158 -11.68 4.10 -8.59
CA LYS A 158 -10.27 4.43 -8.40
C LYS A 158 -9.87 4.40 -6.93
N ALA A 159 -10.72 4.94 -6.04
CA ALA A 159 -10.48 4.89 -4.60
C ALA A 159 -10.41 3.45 -4.06
N GLU A 160 -11.28 2.56 -4.55
CA GLU A 160 -11.28 1.16 -4.14
C GLU A 160 -10.01 0.44 -4.61
N GLN A 161 -9.62 0.63 -5.88
CA GLN A 161 -8.38 0.06 -6.43
C GLN A 161 -7.14 0.51 -5.64
N LEU A 162 -7.08 1.80 -5.28
CA LEU A 162 -5.99 2.34 -4.47
C LEU A 162 -6.00 1.79 -3.04
N SER A 163 -7.18 1.62 -2.43
CA SER A 163 -7.34 1.01 -1.11
C SER A 163 -6.83 -0.44 -1.10
N VAL A 164 -7.19 -1.24 -2.11
CA VAL A 164 -6.70 -2.62 -2.26
C VAL A 164 -5.17 -2.65 -2.39
N GLN A 165 -4.59 -1.76 -3.18
CA GLN A 165 -3.14 -1.64 -3.31
C GLN A 165 -2.47 -1.21 -1.99
N ALA A 166 -3.08 -0.28 -1.26
CA ALA A 166 -2.58 0.16 0.04
C ALA A 166 -2.55 -1.00 1.06
N LEU A 167 -3.60 -1.83 1.09
CA LEU A 167 -3.67 -3.00 1.96
C LEU A 167 -2.63 -4.07 1.58
N ALA A 168 -2.39 -4.28 0.28
CA ALA A 168 -1.31 -5.17 -0.17
C ALA A 168 0.06 -4.67 0.30
N SER A 169 0.33 -3.37 0.15
CA SER A 169 1.55 -2.74 0.66
C SER A 169 1.67 -2.84 2.18
N ASN A 170 0.57 -2.66 2.93
CA ASN A 170 0.56 -2.82 4.39
C ASN A 170 0.97 -4.24 4.80
N ARG A 171 0.40 -5.27 4.16
CA ARG A 171 0.75 -6.67 4.45
C ARG A 171 2.25 -6.93 4.24
N ASN A 172 2.84 -6.36 3.19
CA ASN A 172 4.28 -6.47 2.96
C ASN A 172 5.08 -5.75 4.06
N SER A 173 4.69 -4.53 4.43
CA SER A 173 5.30 -3.77 5.53
C SER A 173 5.28 -4.56 6.85
N ASP A 174 4.14 -5.15 7.19
CA ASP A 174 3.95 -5.92 8.41
C ASP A 174 4.83 -7.19 8.40
N ASN A 175 4.89 -7.90 7.28
CA ASN A 175 5.76 -9.08 7.13
C ASN A 175 7.24 -8.74 7.36
N TYR A 176 7.71 -7.61 6.82
CA TYR A 176 9.08 -7.13 7.06
C TYR A 176 9.30 -6.69 8.52
N THR A 177 8.29 -6.11 9.16
CA THR A 177 8.34 -5.73 10.58
C THR A 177 8.47 -6.98 11.47
N VAL A 178 7.69 -8.02 11.20
CA VAL A 178 7.78 -9.32 11.90
C VAL A 178 9.17 -9.93 11.75
N LEU A 179 9.74 -9.94 10.53
CA LEU A 179 11.11 -10.42 10.32
C LEU A 179 12.16 -9.61 11.08
N THR A 180 11.98 -8.30 11.19
CA THR A 180 12.87 -7.43 11.99
C THR A 180 12.89 -7.87 13.45
N ILE A 181 11.72 -8.19 14.02
CA ILE A 181 11.59 -8.70 15.40
C ILE A 181 12.22 -10.10 15.54
N LEU A 182 12.02 -10.98 14.55
CA LEU A 182 12.62 -12.32 14.55
C LEU A 182 14.15 -12.25 14.48
N PHE A 183 14.71 -11.40 13.63
CA PHE A 183 16.17 -11.20 13.58
C PHE A 183 16.71 -10.54 14.85
N ALA A 184 15.99 -9.60 15.46
CA ALA A 184 16.36 -9.08 16.79
C ALA A 184 16.41 -10.18 17.86
N THR A 185 15.48 -11.15 17.78
CA THR A 185 15.47 -12.33 18.66
C THR A 185 16.69 -13.23 18.41
N VAL A 186 17.10 -13.43 17.15
CA VAL A 186 18.34 -14.14 16.79
C VAL A 186 19.57 -13.44 17.36
N LEU A 187 19.67 -12.10 17.20
CA LEU A 187 20.77 -11.31 17.76
C LEU A 187 20.85 -11.46 19.27
N PHE A 188 19.71 -11.45 19.96
CA PHE A 188 19.65 -11.64 21.39
C PHE A 188 20.21 -13.01 21.82
N PHE A 189 19.73 -14.11 21.22
CA PHE A 189 20.19 -15.44 21.58
C PHE A 189 21.68 -15.66 21.26
N ALA A 190 22.15 -15.15 20.13
CA ALA A 190 23.56 -15.22 19.75
C ALA A 190 24.47 -14.38 20.66
N ALA A 191 24.01 -13.21 21.12
CA ALA A 191 24.76 -12.38 22.05
C ALA A 191 24.80 -13.00 23.47
N VAL A 192 23.69 -13.57 23.93
CA VAL A 192 23.60 -14.23 25.24
C VAL A 192 24.42 -15.53 25.27
N SER A 193 24.47 -16.29 24.17
CA SER A 193 25.22 -17.55 24.11
C SER A 193 26.72 -17.36 24.41
N ASN A 194 27.28 -16.18 24.11
CA ASN A 194 28.68 -15.86 24.37
C ASN A 194 28.98 -15.57 25.86
N ARG A 195 27.95 -15.32 26.68
CA ARG A 195 28.08 -15.06 28.12
C ARG A 195 27.92 -16.32 28.98
N VAL A 196 27.47 -17.44 28.39
CA VAL A 196 27.15 -18.67 29.13
C VAL A 196 28.38 -19.56 29.28
N LYS A 197 28.82 -19.77 30.53
CA LYS A 197 29.98 -20.62 30.86
C LYS A 197 29.77 -22.11 30.56
N LYS A 198 28.52 -22.60 30.66
CA LYS A 198 28.19 -24.02 30.38
C LYS A 198 28.08 -24.25 28.87
N ALA A 199 29.00 -25.05 28.33
CA ALA A 199 29.08 -25.37 26.91
C ALA A 199 27.76 -25.87 26.29
N LEU A 200 27.04 -26.78 26.97
CA LEU A 200 25.76 -27.32 26.51
C LEU A 200 24.70 -26.23 26.35
N SER A 201 24.59 -25.33 27.35
CA SER A 201 23.59 -24.25 27.32
C SER A 201 23.92 -23.18 26.28
N SER A 202 25.21 -22.89 26.07
CA SER A 202 25.65 -22.00 24.98
C SER A 202 25.28 -22.58 23.61
N TRP A 203 25.55 -23.87 23.37
CA TRP A 203 25.17 -24.54 22.13
C TRP A 203 23.67 -24.62 21.90
N THR A 204 22.85 -24.81 22.95
CA THR A 204 21.38 -24.78 22.79
C THR A 204 20.89 -23.40 22.35
N LEU A 205 21.46 -22.32 22.87
CA LEU A 205 21.08 -20.95 22.49
C LEU A 205 21.48 -20.65 21.03
N ILE A 206 22.69 -21.06 20.63
CA ILE A 206 23.14 -20.95 19.23
C ILE A 206 22.24 -21.78 18.31
N GLY A 207 21.89 -23.00 18.71
CA GLY A 207 21.00 -23.86 17.93
C GLY A 207 19.62 -23.24 17.71
N VAL A 208 19.01 -22.68 18.76
CA VAL A 208 17.74 -21.96 18.65
C VAL A 208 17.88 -20.73 17.75
N ALA A 209 18.93 -19.93 17.93
CA ALA A 209 19.20 -18.75 17.10
C ALA A 209 19.34 -19.14 15.63
N LEU A 210 20.05 -20.24 15.33
CA LEU A 210 20.26 -20.74 13.97
C LEU A 210 18.94 -21.20 13.33
N VAL A 211 18.09 -21.92 14.06
CA VAL A 211 16.78 -22.38 13.55
C VAL A 211 15.89 -21.18 13.21
N VAL A 212 15.80 -20.20 14.12
CA VAL A 212 15.01 -18.98 13.89
C VAL A 212 15.59 -18.15 12.74
N PHE A 213 16.92 -18.07 12.63
CA PHE A 213 17.62 -17.38 11.55
C PHE A 213 17.30 -18.00 10.19
N VAL A 214 17.46 -19.32 10.05
CA VAL A 214 17.22 -20.02 8.79
C VAL A 214 15.76 -19.90 8.36
N GLY A 215 14.81 -20.06 9.31
CA GLY A 215 13.38 -19.85 9.04
C GLY A 215 13.09 -18.43 8.55
N SER A 216 13.55 -17.42 9.29
CA SER A 216 13.35 -16.01 8.93
C SER A 216 14.02 -15.63 7.61
N ALA A 217 15.24 -16.11 7.36
CA ALA A 217 15.97 -15.85 6.11
C ALA A 217 15.29 -16.49 4.89
N THR A 218 14.70 -17.67 5.06
CA THR A 218 13.92 -18.34 4.01
C THR A 218 12.67 -17.52 3.66
N VAL A 219 11.93 -17.06 4.67
CA VAL A 219 10.76 -16.19 4.47
C VAL A 219 11.18 -14.88 3.82
N LEU A 220 12.26 -14.24 4.31
CA LEU A 220 12.80 -13.01 3.73
C LEU A 220 13.11 -13.15 2.23
N ALA A 221 13.69 -14.29 1.83
CA ALA A 221 14.02 -14.55 0.43
C ALA A 221 12.76 -14.66 -0.46
N SER A 222 11.61 -15.03 0.12
CA SER A 222 10.33 -15.15 -0.60
C SER A 222 9.51 -13.86 -0.68
N LEU A 223 9.81 -12.85 0.15
CA LEU A 223 9.04 -11.60 0.19
C LEU A 223 9.35 -10.66 -0.99
N PRO A 224 8.34 -9.91 -1.48
CA PRO A 224 8.53 -8.94 -2.56
C PRO A 224 9.33 -7.72 -2.08
N LYS A 225 10.31 -7.31 -2.91
CA LYS A 225 11.21 -6.19 -2.61
C LYS A 225 10.74 -4.93 -3.33
N LEU A 226 10.69 -3.81 -2.62
CA LEU A 226 10.45 -2.50 -3.21
C LEU A 226 11.79 -1.80 -3.44
N PHE A 227 12.12 -1.52 -4.71
CA PHE A 227 13.35 -0.81 -5.10
C PHE A 227 13.11 0.68 -5.26
#